data_AF-O18605-F1
#
_entry.id   AF-O18605-F1
#
_cell.length_a   1.000
_cell.length_b   1.000
_cell.length_c   1.000
_cell.angle_alpha   90.00
_cell.angle_beta   90.00
_cell.angle_gamma   90.00
#
_symmetry.space_group_name_H-M   'P 1'
#
loop_
_entity.id
_entity.type
_entity.pdbx_description
1 polymer ?
#
loop_
_entity_poly.entity_id
_entity_poly.type
_entity_poly.pdbx_seq_one_letter_code
_entity_poly.pdbx_strand_id
1 'polypeptide(L)' 'CKGFFRRTVQNNKQYTCIENQNCVIDKTQRKRCPSCRFPKC' A
#
# COMPACT_ATOMS: atom_id res chain seq x y z
N CYS A 1 -3.34 9.31 3.05
CA CYS A 1 -2.08 8.66 2.67
C CYS A 1 -0.95 8.92 3.65
N LYS A 2 -0.75 10.16 4.13
CA LYS A 2 0.29 10.56 5.12
C LYS A 2 0.55 9.59 6.28
N GLY A 3 -0.50 9.15 7.00
CA GLY A 3 -0.35 8.23 8.14
C GLY A 3 0.05 6.80 7.76
N PHE A 4 -0.35 6.33 6.57
CA PHE A 4 0.06 5.03 6.06
C PHE A 4 1.56 5.06 5.71
N PHE A 5 1.97 6.04 4.92
CA PHE A 5 3.36 6.23 4.51
C PHE A 5 4.31 6.33 5.72
N ARG A 6 4.01 7.20 6.70
CA ARG A 6 4.83 7.35 7.91
C ARG A 6 5.05 6.02 8.65
N ARG A 7 3.99 5.23 8.85
CA ARG A 7 4.08 3.95 9.56
C ARG A 7 4.86 2.90 8.76
N THR A 8 4.73 2.90 7.44
CA THR A 8 5.46 1.97 6.58
C THR A 8 6.96 2.22 6.63
N VAL A 9 7.38 3.49 6.53
CA VAL A 9 8.80 3.87 6.60
C VAL A 9 9.36 3.66 8.01
N GLN A 10 8.68 4.14 9.05
CA GLN A 10 9.17 3.99 10.43
C GLN A 10 9.35 2.54 10.87
N ASN A 11 8.44 1.65 10.46
CA ASN A 11 8.50 0.25 10.85
C ASN A 11 9.22 -0.62 9.81
N ASN A 12 9.84 -0.03 8.78
CA ASN A 12 10.44 -0.76 7.66
C ASN A 12 9.55 -1.89 7.12
N LYS A 13 8.24 -1.64 7.01
CA LYS A 13 7.31 -2.64 6.49
C LYS A 13 7.52 -2.80 4.99
N GLN A 14 8.03 -3.95 4.57
CA GLN A 14 7.93 -4.38 3.18
C GLN A 14 6.57 -5.03 2.92
N TYR A 15 5.91 -4.57 1.86
CA TYR A 15 4.67 -5.15 1.40
C TYR A 15 4.88 -5.78 0.04
N THR A 16 4.48 -7.04 -0.09
CA THR A 16 4.50 -7.77 -1.36
C THR A 16 3.11 -7.73 -1.98
N CYS A 17 3.03 -7.46 -3.27
CA CYS A 17 1.78 -7.63 -4.00
C CYS A 17 1.56 -9.10 -4.29
N ILE A 18 0.33 -9.59 -4.13
CA ILE A 18 -0.05 -10.98 -4.43
C ILE A 18 -0.32 -11.16 -5.94
N GLU A 19 -0.72 -10.08 -6.61
CA GLU A 19 -0.95 -10.06 -8.06
C GLU A 19 0.19 -9.34 -8.81
N ASN A 20 -0.11 -8.67 -9.92
CA ASN A 20 0.87 -8.08 -10.85
C ASN A 20 1.27 -6.63 -10.53
N GLN A 21 1.27 -6.24 -9.25
CA GLN A 21 1.53 -4.85 -8.80
C GLN A 21 0.64 -3.76 -9.43
N ASN A 22 -0.44 -4.16 -10.12
CA ASN A 22 -1.37 -3.29 -10.84
C ASN A 22 -2.75 -3.20 -10.17
N CYS A 23 -2.79 -3.41 -8.85
CA CYS A 23 -4.07 -3.39 -8.12
C CYS A 23 -4.75 -2.01 -8.21
N VAL A 24 -6.07 -2.05 -8.39
CA VAL A 24 -6.93 -0.88 -8.33
C VAL A 24 -7.10 -0.47 -6.86
N ILE A 25 -6.70 0.75 -6.52
CA ILE A 25 -6.71 1.26 -5.14
C ILE A 25 -7.88 2.22 -4.96
N ASP A 26 -9.07 1.66 -4.69
CA ASP A 26 -10.27 2.43 -4.39
C ASP A 26 -10.45 2.68 -2.87
N LYS A 27 -11.31 3.62 -2.44
CA LYS A 27 -11.54 3.93 -1.01
C LYS A 27 -11.96 2.69 -0.21
N THR A 28 -12.71 1.78 -0.84
CA THR A 28 -13.18 0.51 -0.27
C THR A 28 -12.10 -0.57 -0.29
N GLN A 29 -11.34 -0.69 -1.38
CA GLN A 29 -10.38 -1.79 -1.61
C GLN A 29 -8.91 -1.45 -1.31
N ARG A 30 -8.58 -0.21 -0.94
CA ARG A 30 -7.19 0.23 -0.62
C ARG A 30 -6.49 -0.53 0.51
N LYS A 31 -7.20 -1.32 1.33
CA LYS A 31 -6.57 -2.19 2.33
C LYS A 31 -6.12 -3.53 1.76
N ARG A 32 -6.61 -3.91 0.58
CA ARG A 32 -6.39 -5.22 -0.05
C ARG A 32 -4.95 -5.42 -0.49
N CYS A 33 -4.33 -4.38 -1.05
CA CYS A 33 -2.93 -4.43 -1.44
C CYS A 33 -2.18 -3.19 -0.92
N PRO A 34 -1.53 -3.28 0.27
CA PRO A 34 -0.72 -2.20 0.81
C PRO A 34 0.53 -1.93 -0.05
N SER A 35 1.04 -2.96 -0.75
CA SER A 35 2.17 -2.85 -1.67
C SER A 35 1.87 -1.87 -2.81
N CYS A 36 0.82 -2.12 -3.59
CA CYS A 36 0.38 -1.24 -4.68
C CYS A 36 -0.13 0.12 -4.20
N ARG A 37 -0.58 0.21 -2.94
CA ARG A 37 -1.02 1.47 -2.35
C ARG A 37 0.14 2.38 -1.97
N PHE A 38 1.26 1.82 -1.50
CA PHE A 38 2.40 2.60 -1.02
C PHE A 38 2.97 3.59 -2.04
N PRO A 39 3.21 3.23 -3.32
CA PRO A 39 3.69 4.17 -4.33
C PRO A 39 2.60 5.08 -4.92
N LYS A 40 1.31 4.79 -4.70
CA LYS A 40 0.17 5.63 -5.13
C LYS A 40 -0.28 6.62 -4.04
N CYS A 41 0.27 6.44 -2.84
CA CYS A 41 0.31 7.44 -1.80
C CYS A 41 1.63 8.23 -1.94
#